data_AF-A0AAD9F1K8-F1
#
_entry.id   AF-A0AAD9F1K8-F1
#
_cell.length_a   1.000
_cell.length_b   1.000
_cell.length_c   1.000
_cell.angle_alpha   90.00
_cell.angle_beta   90.00
_cell.angle_gamma   90.00
#
_symmetry.space_group_name_H-M   'P 1'
#
loop_
_entity.id
_entity.type
_entity.pdbx_description
1 polymer ?
#
loop_
_entity_poly.entity_id
_entity_poly.type
_entity_poly.pdbx_seq_one_letter_code
_entity_poly.pdbx_strand_id
1 'polypeptide(L)' 'AYYVSYTMASPTPLSKANTTFALALLKQLGDNDNAANVFYSPFSISSALAMVMLGTRGNTSTQMSE' A
#
# COMPACT_ATOMS: atom_id res chain seq x y z
N ALA A 1 -28.01 -12.70 -25.28
CA ALA A 1 -27.06 -13.37 -24.36
C ALA A 1 -25.80 -12.52 -24.27
N TYR A 2 -25.79 -11.50 -23.41
CA TYR A 2 -24.58 -10.76 -23.08
C TYR A 2 -24.09 -11.31 -21.75
N TYR A 3 -23.22 -12.32 -21.82
CA TYR A 3 -22.47 -12.78 -20.67
C TYR A 3 -21.49 -11.68 -20.30
N VAL A 4 -21.88 -10.81 -19.37
CA VAL A 4 -20.90 -10.06 -18.58
C VAL A 4 -20.22 -11.10 -17.69
N SER A 5 -19.17 -11.71 -18.22
CA SER A 5 -18.23 -12.47 -17.40
C SER A 5 -17.58 -11.46 -16.47
N TYR A 6 -18.12 -11.34 -15.25
CA TYR A 6 -17.42 -10.72 -14.14
C TYR A 6 -16.22 -11.62 -13.84
N THR A 7 -15.16 -11.46 -14.62
CA THR A 7 -13.87 -12.01 -14.28
C THR A 7 -13.55 -11.43 -12.92
N MET A 8 -13.20 -12.28 -11.95
CA MET A 8 -12.44 -11.86 -10.79
C MET A 8 -11.31 -10.96 -11.31
N ALA A 9 -11.49 -9.64 -11.22
CA ALA A 9 -10.63 -8.71 -11.92
C ALA A 9 -9.24 -8.91 -11.33
N SER A 10 -8.29 -9.31 -12.17
CA SER A 10 -6.88 -9.38 -11.77
C SER A 10 -6.54 -8.06 -11.07
N PRO A 11 -5.93 -8.07 -9.87
CA PRO A 11 -5.62 -6.85 -9.17
C PRO A 11 -4.85 -5.92 -10.11
N THR A 12 -5.33 -4.67 -10.25
CA THR A 12 -4.61 -3.66 -11.02
C THR A 12 -3.19 -3.52 -10.47
N PRO A 13 -2.20 -3.09 -11.27
CA PRO A 13 -0.85 -2.87 -10.77
C PRO A 13 -0.81 -2.04 -9.48
N LEU A 14 -1.71 -1.04 -9.37
CA LEU A 14 -1.88 -0.21 -8.17
C LEU A 14 -2.41 -0.98 -6.96
N SER A 15 -3.46 -1.80 -7.12
CA SER A 15 -4.00 -2.56 -5.98
C SER A 15 -3.02 -3.63 -5.51
N LYS A 16 -2.26 -4.24 -6.42
CA LYS A 16 -1.15 -5.14 -6.10
C LYS A 16 -0.06 -4.42 -5.30
N ALA A 17 0.41 -3.27 -5.77
CA ALA A 17 1.43 -2.47 -5.08
C ALA A 17 0.97 -2.04 -3.66
N ASN A 18 -0.26 -1.54 -3.53
CA ASN A 18 -0.81 -1.15 -2.23
C ASN A 18 -0.98 -2.35 -1.27
N THR A 19 -1.33 -3.53 -1.79
CA THR A 19 -1.40 -4.76 -1.00
C THR A 19 -0.02 -5.23 -0.55
N THR A 20 0.99 -5.16 -1.42
CA THR A 20 2.38 -5.47 -1.05
C THR A 20 2.90 -4.52 0.03
N PHE A 21 2.68 -3.22 -0.13
CA PHE A 21 3.00 -2.21 0.88
C PHE A 21 2.31 -2.50 2.23
N ALA A 22 1.00 -2.82 2.20
CA ALA A 22 0.26 -3.19 3.40
C ALA A 22 0.91 -4.37 4.12
N LEU A 23 1.16 -5.48 3.42
CA LEU A 23 1.74 -6.67 4.04
C LEU A 23 3.15 -6.41 4.61
N ALA A 24 3.96 -5.59 3.95
CA ALA A 24 5.27 -5.19 4.46
C ALA A 24 5.15 -4.35 5.74
N LEU A 25 4.26 -3.35 5.75
CA LEU A 25 4.03 -2.50 6.90
C LEU A 25 3.44 -3.28 8.09
N LEU A 26 2.52 -4.21 7.83
CA LEU A 26 1.94 -5.06 8.88
C LEU A 26 3.02 -5.87 9.61
N LYS A 27 3.96 -6.47 8.87
CA LYS A 27 5.09 -7.21 9.45
C LYS A 27 5.94 -6.29 10.32
N GLN A 28 6.35 -5.14 9.77
CA GLN A 28 7.16 -4.16 10.49
C GLN A 28 6.50 -3.66 11.79
N LEU A 29 5.17 -3.46 11.77
CA LEU A 29 4.42 -3.03 12.95
C LEU A 29 4.26 -4.18 13.96
N GLY A 30 4.02 -5.40 13.49
CA GLY A 30 3.84 -6.60 14.32
C GLY A 30 5.12 -7.06 15.02
N ASP A 31 6.30 -6.78 14.46
CA ASP A 31 7.59 -7.18 15.03
C ASP A 31 7.92 -6.50 16.37
N ASN A 32 7.25 -5.39 16.72
CA ASN A 32 7.57 -4.61 17.93
C ASN A 32 6.92 -5.15 19.21
N ASP A 33 5.74 -5.78 19.12
CA ASP A 33 5.05 -6.40 20.25
C ASP A 33 4.09 -7.48 19.73
N ASN A 34 4.55 -8.73 19.73
CA ASN A 34 3.81 -9.88 19.18
C ASN A 34 2.46 -10.16 19.87
N ALA A 35 2.16 -9.48 20.99
CA ALA A 35 0.89 -9.62 21.72
C ALA A 35 -0.09 -8.47 21.50
N ALA A 36 0.31 -7.40 20.79
CA ALA A 36 -0.52 -6.22 20.57
C ALA A 36 -1.36 -6.33 19.29
N ASN A 37 -2.60 -5.86 19.34
CA ASN A 37 -3.46 -5.76 18.15
C ASN A 37 -2.92 -4.69 17.19
N VAL A 38 -2.73 -5.05 15.92
CA VAL A 38 -2.33 -4.12 14.85
C VAL A 38 -3.51 -3.91 13.90
N PHE A 39 -4.01 -2.67 13.81
CA PHE A 39 -5.11 -2.29 12.93
C PHE A 39 -4.83 -0.93 12.29
N TYR A 40 -4.88 -0.85 10.96
CA TYR A 40 -4.61 0.38 10.21
C TYR A 40 -5.23 0.34 8.81
N SER A 41 -5.24 1.49 8.12
CA SER A 41 -5.70 1.62 6.72
C SER A 41 -4.51 1.82 5.77
N PRO A 42 -4.08 0.79 5.02
CA PRO A 42 -2.92 0.88 4.14
C PRO A 42 -3.11 1.91 3.03
N PHE A 43 -4.32 1.96 2.45
CA PHE A 43 -4.65 2.88 1.37
C PHE A 43 -4.57 4.34 1.81
N SER A 44 -5.04 4.65 3.03
CA SER A 44 -4.97 6.01 3.57
C SER A 44 -3.52 6.46 3.80
N ILE A 45 -2.68 5.58 4.34
CA ILE A 45 -1.25 5.86 4.56
C ILE A 45 -0.54 6.06 3.21
N SER A 46 -0.74 5.14 2.26
CA SER A 46 -0.16 5.23 0.91
C SER A 46 -0.55 6.52 0.20
N SER A 47 -1.82 6.95 0.34
CA SER A 47 -2.29 8.23 -0.21
C SER A 47 -1.59 9.44 0.41
N ALA A 48 -1.41 9.44 1.73
CA ALA A 48 -0.68 10.49 2.43
C ALA A 48 0.79 10.54 1.99
N LEU A 49 1.45 9.38 1.88
CA LEU A 49 2.82 9.26 1.40
C LEU A 49 2.96 9.72 -0.05
N ALA A 50 1.99 9.42 -0.93
CA ALA A 50 1.97 9.93 -2.29
C ALA A 50 1.92 11.46 -2.33
N MET A 51 1.12 12.10 -1.47
CA MET A 51 1.10 13.57 -1.35
C MET A 51 2.45 14.11 -0.85
N VAL A 52 3.10 13.42 0.09
CA VAL A 52 4.45 13.78 0.56
C VAL A 52 5.46 13.67 -0.58
N MET A 53 5.46 12.56 -1.33
CA MET A 53 6.34 12.32 -2.47
C MET A 53 6.32 13.50 -3.45
N LEU A 54 5.13 14.01 -3.79
CA LEU A 54 4.96 15.15 -4.70
C LEU A 54 5.64 16.45 -4.21
N GLY A 55 5.81 16.61 -2.90
CA GLY A 55 6.47 17.78 -2.29
C GLY A 55 7.98 17.61 -2.07
N THR A 56 8.53 16.41 -2.27
CA THR A 56 9.93 16.09 -1.92
C THR A 56 10.91 16.30 -3.07
N ARG A 57 12.21 16.35 -2.76
CA ARG A 57 13.32 16.50 -3.72
C ARG A 57 14.53 15.66 -3.29
N GLY A 58 15.48 15.48 -4.20
CA GLY A 58 16.74 14.77 -3.93
C GLY A 58 16.51 13.37 -3.37
N ASN A 59 17.33 12.97 -2.40
CA ASN A 59 17.28 11.64 -1.80
C ASN A 59 15.90 11.27 -1.22
N THR A 60 15.17 12.23 -0.66
CA THR A 60 13.84 11.98 -0.09
C THR A 60 12.84 11.60 -1.19
N SER A 61 12.90 12.25 -2.36
CA SER A 61 12.02 11.88 -3.49
C SER A 61 12.32 10.48 -4.01
N THR A 62 13.60 10.09 -4.02
CA THR A 62 14.02 8.74 -4.43
C THR A 62 13.44 7.70 -3.47
N GLN A 63 13.65 7.85 -2.16
CA GLN A 63 13.13 6.92 -1.15
C GLN A 63 11.61 6.79 -1.14
N MET A 64 10.88 7.87 -1.45
CA MET A 64 9.41 7.84 -1.49
C MET A 64 8.84 7.20 -2.78
N SER A 65 9.68 6.99 -3.80
CA SER A 65 9.27 6.41 -5.10
C SER A 65 9.69 4.95 -5.29
N GLU A 66 10.46 4.39 -4.35
CA GLU A 66 10.94 3.00 -4.29
C GLU A 66 9.87 2.03 -3.77
#